data_AF-A0A3C1NF79-F1
#
_entry.id   AF-A0A3C1NF79-F1
#
_cell.length_a   1.000
_cell.length_b   1.000
_cell.length_c   1.000
_cell.angle_alpha   90.00
_cell.angle_beta   90.00
_cell.angle_gamma   90.00
#
_symmetry.space_group_name_H-M   'P 1'
#
loop_
_entity.id
_entity.type
_entity.pdbx_description
1 polymer ?
#
loop_
_entity_poly.entity_id
_entity_poly.type
_entity_poly.pdbx_seq_one_letter_code
_entity_poly.pdbx_strand_id
1 'polypeptide(L)'
;ETDLDLGHYERFTGRPASQADNITTGRIYQEIIGKERRGDYLGATVQVIPHVTDAIKAFITTGNEGVDFVLCEIGGTVGDIEGLPFFEAIRQLGNELPRGHAIYIHLTLLPFIPSAG
;
A
#
# COMPACT_ATOMS: atom_id res chain seq x y z
N GLU A 1 -10.95 -7.20 -12.40
CA GLU A 1 -10.79 -5.79 -12.78
C GLU A 1 -9.70 -5.22 -11.89
N THR A 2 -8.65 -4.68 -12.49
CA THR A 2 -7.44 -4.21 -11.78
C THR A 2 -7.07 -2.83 -12.30
N ASP A 3 -6.16 -2.15 -11.60
CA ASP A 3 -5.66 -0.86 -12.03
C ASP A 3 -4.95 -0.96 -13.39
N LEU A 4 -5.05 0.10 -14.21
CA LEU A 4 -4.34 0.24 -15.48
C LEU A 4 -2.82 0.27 -15.28
N ASP A 5 -2.37 0.74 -14.12
CA ASP A 5 -0.95 0.85 -13.80
C ASP A 5 -0.23 -0.49 -13.70
N LEU A 6 -0.94 -1.58 -13.39
CA LEU A 6 -0.36 -2.94 -13.49
C LEU A 6 0.15 -3.24 -14.90
N GLY A 7 -0.52 -2.74 -15.94
CA GLY A 7 -0.06 -2.88 -17.30
C GLY A 7 1.25 -2.13 -17.57
N HIS A 8 1.56 -1.05 -16.85
CA HIS A 8 2.87 -0.39 -16.90
C HIS A 8 3.92 -1.29 -16.24
N TYR A 9 3.66 -1.78 -15.04
CA TYR A 9 4.59 -2.65 -14.31
C TYR A 9 4.93 -3.92 -15.09
N GLU A 10 3.95 -4.59 -15.69
CA GLU A 10 4.20 -5.77 -16.54
C GLU A 10 5.13 -5.45 -17.71
N ARG A 11 4.89 -4.33 -18.40
CA ARG A 11 5.70 -3.91 -19.57
C ARG A 11 7.14 -3.58 -19.20
N PHE A 12 7.37 -2.96 -18.05
CA PHE A 12 8.72 -2.57 -17.61
C PHE A 12 9.48 -3.68 -16.91
N THR A 13 8.80 -4.56 -16.17
CA THR A 13 9.45 -5.63 -15.39
C THR A 13 9.50 -6.98 -16.12
N GLY A 14 8.66 -7.17 -17.15
CA GLY A 14 8.51 -8.44 -17.86
C GLY A 14 7.85 -9.55 -17.03
N ARG A 15 7.30 -9.24 -15.85
CA ARG A 15 6.57 -10.19 -15.00
C ARG A 15 5.07 -9.98 -15.15
N PRO A 16 4.29 -11.05 -15.42
CA PRO A 16 2.83 -10.95 -15.41
C PRO A 16 2.33 -10.54 -14.03
N ALA A 17 1.43 -9.58 -13.99
CA ALA A 17 0.78 -9.11 -12.80
C ALA A 17 -0.36 -10.07 -12.41
N SER A 18 -0.63 -10.14 -11.11
CA SER A 18 -1.66 -10.97 -10.52
C SER A 18 -2.72 -10.12 -9.81
N GLN A 19 -3.87 -10.72 -9.48
CA GLN A 19 -4.88 -10.06 -8.65
C GLN A 19 -4.39 -9.75 -7.22
N ALA A 20 -3.30 -10.37 -6.80
CA ALA A 20 -2.64 -10.11 -5.53
C ALA A 20 -1.69 -8.92 -5.59
N ASP A 21 -1.44 -8.33 -6.76
CA ASP A 21 -0.49 -7.22 -6.92
C ASP A 21 -1.15 -5.86 -6.74
N ASN A 22 -2.48 -5.83 -6.56
CA ASN A 22 -3.25 -4.62 -6.32
C ASN A 22 -4.21 -4.78 -5.15
N ILE A 23 -4.21 -3.80 -4.25
CA ILE A 23 -5.14 -3.69 -3.12
C ILE A 23 -5.81 -2.33 -3.12
N THR A 24 -7.08 -2.31 -2.73
CA THR A 24 -7.85 -1.08 -2.60
C THR A 24 -8.36 -0.95 -1.18
N THR A 25 -8.59 0.29 -0.75
CA THR A 25 -9.22 0.59 0.55
C THR A 25 -10.54 -0.17 0.71
N GLY A 26 -11.37 -0.23 -0.34
CA GLY A 26 -12.62 -0.99 -0.33
C GLY A 26 -12.42 -2.48 0.02
N ARG A 27 -11.44 -3.15 -0.59
CA ARG A 27 -11.13 -4.57 -0.31
C ARG A 27 -10.65 -4.75 1.14
N ILE A 28 -9.77 -3.88 1.62
CA ILE A 28 -9.23 -3.95 3.00
C ILE A 28 -10.36 -3.82 4.02
N TYR A 29 -11.19 -2.78 3.88
CA TYR A 29 -12.28 -2.52 4.81
C TYR A 29 -13.34 -3.63 4.76
N GLN A 30 -13.67 -4.14 3.57
CA GLN A 30 -14.61 -5.25 3.44
C GLN A 30 -14.10 -6.51 4.17
N GLU A 31 -12.82 -6.84 4.05
CA GLU A 31 -12.23 -7.99 4.73
C GLU A 31 -12.25 -7.83 6.25
N ILE A 32 -11.87 -6.65 6.75
CA ILE A 32 -11.86 -6.33 8.18
C ILE A 32 -13.27 -6.36 8.77
N ILE A 33 -14.25 -5.75 8.10
CA ILE A 33 -15.66 -5.81 8.53
C ILE A 33 -16.17 -7.25 8.51
N GLY A 34 -15.75 -8.05 7.53
CA GLY A 34 -16.07 -9.48 7.47
C GLY A 34 -15.51 -10.26 8.67
N LYS A 35 -14.24 -10.01 9.03
CA LYS A 35 -13.57 -10.59 10.21
C LYS A 35 -14.26 -10.19 11.51
N GLU A 36 -14.63 -8.92 11.64
CA GLU A 36 -15.37 -8.40 12.78
C GLU A 36 -16.71 -9.10 12.96
N ARG A 37 -17.52 -9.19 11.90
CA ARG A 37 -18.84 -9.84 11.96
C ARG A 37 -18.80 -11.34 12.25
N ARG A 38 -17.68 -12.02 11.98
CA ARG A 38 -17.47 -13.43 12.34
C ARG A 38 -17.01 -13.62 13.78
N GLY A 39 -16.62 -12.54 14.47
CA GLY A 39 -16.09 -12.58 15.82
C GLY A 39 -14.58 -12.84 15.88
N ASP A 40 -13.84 -12.69 14.78
CA ASP A 40 -12.40 -12.97 14.70
C ASP A 40 -11.58 -12.02 15.62
N TYR A 41 -12.14 -10.85 15.97
CA TYR A 41 -11.55 -9.89 16.90
C TYR A 41 -12.02 -10.06 18.36
N LEU A 42 -12.72 -11.15 18.70
CA LEU A 42 -13.14 -11.50 20.07
C LEU A 42 -13.90 -10.39 20.82
N GLY A 43 -14.68 -9.58 20.09
CA GLY A 43 -15.44 -8.46 20.64
C GLY A 43 -14.61 -7.21 20.96
N ALA A 44 -13.32 -7.18 20.60
CA ALA A 44 -12.51 -5.99 20.68
C ALA A 44 -12.92 -4.96 19.62
N THR A 45 -12.69 -3.68 19.90
CA THR A 45 -12.94 -2.59 18.96
C THR A 45 -11.99 -2.69 17.77
N VAL A 46 -12.56 -2.71 16.57
CA VAL A 46 -11.80 -2.57 15.32
C VAL A 46 -11.46 -1.10 15.10
N GLN A 47 -10.21 -0.84 14.73
CA GLN A 47 -9.59 0.48 14.63
C GLN A 47 -8.70 0.55 13.40
N VAL A 48 -8.46 1.75 12.88
CA VAL A 48 -7.51 1.97 11.76
C VAL A 48 -6.12 1.44 12.13
N ILE A 49 -5.63 1.81 13.31
CA ILE A 49 -4.41 1.24 13.89
C ILE A 49 -4.85 0.35 15.06
N PRO A 50 -4.46 -0.95 15.10
CA PRO A 50 -3.55 -1.61 14.17
C PRO A 50 -4.24 -2.31 12.99
N HIS A 51 -5.55 -2.53 13.01
CA HIS A 51 -6.20 -3.51 12.12
C HIS A 51 -6.11 -3.19 10.62
N VAL A 52 -6.26 -1.93 10.22
CA VAL A 52 -6.13 -1.52 8.81
C VAL A 52 -4.66 -1.46 8.42
N THR A 53 -3.82 -0.88 9.28
CA THR A 53 -2.37 -0.78 9.00
C THR A 53 -1.71 -2.15 8.90
N ASP A 54 -2.09 -3.10 9.74
CA ASP A 54 -1.58 -4.47 9.70
C ASP A 54 -2.05 -5.23 8.45
N ALA A 55 -3.28 -5.01 7.99
CA ALA A 55 -3.75 -5.57 6.72
C ALA A 55 -2.94 -5.04 5.53
N ILE A 56 -2.61 -3.74 5.53
CA ILE A 56 -1.75 -3.14 4.51
C ILE A 56 -0.33 -3.69 4.58
N LYS A 57 0.27 -3.78 5.79
CA LYS A 57 1.60 -4.38 5.97
C LYS A 57 1.63 -5.83 5.49
N ALA A 58 0.64 -6.63 5.87
CA ALA A 58 0.53 -8.02 5.45
C ALA A 58 0.43 -8.15 3.94
N PHE A 59 -0.33 -7.27 3.27
CA PHE A 59 -0.38 -7.22 1.81
C PHE A 59 1.00 -6.97 1.20
N ILE A 60 1.74 -5.98 1.70
CA ILE A 60 3.08 -5.63 1.20
C ILE A 60 4.07 -6.79 1.39
N THR A 61 3.98 -7.54 2.49
CA THR A 61 4.98 -8.55 2.87
C THR A 61 4.69 -9.97 2.39
N THR A 62 3.46 -10.28 1.97
CA THR A 62 3.04 -11.66 1.64
C THR A 62 3.32 -11.99 0.19
N GLY A 63 3.75 -13.23 -0.09
CA GLY A 63 3.90 -13.73 -1.48
C GLY A 63 5.18 -13.29 -2.19
N ASN A 64 6.14 -12.72 -1.46
CA ASN A 64 7.40 -12.22 -2.00
C ASN A 64 8.53 -13.27 -2.05
N GLU A 65 8.17 -14.55 -2.15
CA GLU A 65 9.17 -15.63 -2.23
C GLU A 65 9.90 -15.57 -3.58
N GLY A 66 11.22 -15.50 -3.54
CA GLY A 66 12.04 -15.48 -4.77
C GLY A 66 12.11 -14.13 -5.50
N VAL A 67 11.73 -13.03 -4.85
CA VAL A 67 12.04 -11.66 -5.34
C VAL A 67 13.09 -10.99 -4.46
N ASP A 68 13.95 -10.17 -5.07
CA ASP A 68 15.00 -9.44 -4.34
C ASP A 68 14.45 -8.20 -3.62
N PHE A 69 13.43 -7.57 -4.20
CA PHE A 69 12.77 -6.40 -3.64
C PHE A 69 11.32 -6.29 -4.14
N VAL A 70 10.53 -5.49 -3.43
CA VAL A 70 9.15 -5.15 -3.79
C VAL A 70 9.09 -3.66 -4.10
N LEU A 71 8.53 -3.32 -5.26
CA LEU A 71 8.16 -1.94 -5.57
C LEU A 71 6.69 -1.75 -5.15
N CYS A 72 6.46 -0.90 -4.15
CA CYS A 72 5.12 -0.57 -3.66
C CYS A 72 4.79 0.87 -4.03
N GLU A 73 3.82 1.04 -4.92
CA GLU A 73 3.22 2.34 -5.20
C GLU A 73 2.05 2.59 -4.25
N ILE A 74 1.97 3.81 -3.72
CA ILE A 74 0.80 4.29 -2.97
C ILE A 74 0.15 5.37 -3.81
N GLY A 75 -1.04 5.06 -4.33
CA GLY A 75 -1.84 6.02 -5.06
C GLY A 75 -2.34 7.18 -4.19
N GLY A 76 -2.74 8.27 -4.85
CA GLY A 76 -3.20 9.49 -4.19
C GLY A 76 -2.07 10.49 -3.91
N THR A 77 -2.41 11.60 -3.26
CA THR A 77 -1.45 12.67 -2.94
C THR A 77 -1.12 12.66 -1.45
N VAL A 78 0.15 12.88 -1.11
CA VAL A 78 0.53 13.10 0.29
C VAL A 78 -0.17 14.35 0.81
N GLY A 79 -0.90 14.20 1.91
CA GLY A 79 -1.73 15.26 2.50
C GLY A 79 -3.23 14.99 2.41
N ASP A 80 -3.64 14.10 1.49
CA ASP A 80 -5.04 13.67 1.36
C ASP A 80 -5.41 12.66 2.46
N ILE A 81 -6.67 12.70 2.91
CA ILE A 81 -7.14 11.89 4.06
C ILE A 81 -7.13 10.39 3.74
N GLU A 82 -7.35 10.04 2.48
CA GLU A 82 -7.42 8.67 1.98
C GLU A 82 -6.08 7.93 2.12
N GLY A 83 -4.96 8.66 2.03
CA GLY A 83 -3.61 8.09 2.11
C GLY A 83 -3.13 7.83 3.54
N LEU A 84 -3.76 8.41 4.56
CA LEU A 84 -3.27 8.36 5.94
C LEU A 84 -3.01 6.93 6.47
N PRO A 85 -3.90 5.94 6.26
CA PRO A 85 -3.63 4.57 6.71
C PRO A 85 -2.44 3.93 6.00
N PHE A 86 -2.22 4.23 4.70
CA PHE A 86 -1.09 3.70 3.94
C PHE A 86 0.23 4.31 4.39
N PHE A 87 0.28 5.62 4.63
CA PHE A 87 1.48 6.30 5.14
C PHE A 87 1.87 5.81 6.53
N GLU A 88 0.88 5.58 7.41
CA GLU A 88 1.16 5.00 8.72
C GLU A 88 1.63 3.55 8.61
N ALA A 89 1.02 2.74 7.73
CA ALA A 89 1.42 1.35 7.51
C ALA A 89 2.87 1.24 7.03
N ILE A 90 3.29 2.02 6.04
CA ILE A 90 4.68 1.99 5.57
C ILE A 90 5.65 2.54 6.62
N ARG A 91 5.23 3.55 7.41
CA ARG A 91 6.06 4.09 8.49
C ARG A 91 6.30 3.02 9.56
N GLN A 92 5.28 2.26 9.94
CA GLN A 92 5.42 1.11 10.85
C GLN A 92 6.30 0.02 10.23
N LEU A 93 6.03 -0.37 8.98
CA LEU A 93 6.79 -1.42 8.28
C LEU A 93 8.28 -1.08 8.19
N GLY A 94 8.63 0.17 7.88
CA GLY A 94 10.01 0.62 7.86
C GLY A 94 10.71 0.60 9.22
N ASN A 95 9.96 0.65 10.34
CA ASN A 95 10.51 0.46 11.68
C ASN A 95 10.64 -1.03 12.06
N GLU A 96 9.76 -1.88 11.53
CA GLU A 96 9.76 -3.32 11.78
C GLU A 96 10.82 -4.06 10.96
N LEU A 97 11.12 -3.57 9.75
CA LEU A 97 12.14 -4.13 8.87
C LEU A 97 13.56 -3.81 9.36
N PRO A 98 14.56 -4.67 9.04
CA PRO A 98 15.95 -4.37 9.35
C PRO A 98 16.40 -3.05 8.73
N ARG A 99 17.32 -2.36 9.40
CA ARG A 99 17.84 -1.08 8.92
C ARG A 99 18.39 -1.21 7.49
N GLY A 100 17.92 -0.35 6.59
CA GLY A 100 18.32 -0.34 5.18
C GLY A 100 17.46 -1.20 4.25
N HIS A 101 16.44 -1.90 4.77
CA HIS A 101 15.54 -2.73 3.97
C HIS A 101 14.27 -1.99 3.51
N ALA A 102 14.16 -0.68 3.75
CA ALA A 102 13.08 0.17 3.27
C ALA A 102 13.66 1.45 2.64
N ILE A 103 13.15 1.80 1.46
CA ILE A 103 13.50 3.02 0.74
C ILE A 103 12.19 3.75 0.41
N TYR A 104 12.13 5.05 0.69
CA TYR A 104 10.99 5.89 0.36
C TYR A 104 11.35 6.81 -0.81
N ILE A 105 10.51 6.82 -1.84
CA ILE A 105 10.65 7.68 -3.02
C ILE A 105 9.40 8.57 -3.07
N HIS A 106 9.60 9.89 -3.05
CA HIS A 106 8.51 10.86 -3.13
C HIS A 106 8.56 11.60 -4.47
N LEU A 107 7.48 11.49 -5.24
CA LEU A 107 7.31 12.19 -6.51
C LEU A 107 6.73 13.59 -6.26
N THR A 108 7.32 14.61 -6.88
CA THR A 108 6.86 16.00 -6.77
C THR A 108 6.75 16.65 -8.14
N LEU A 109 5.80 17.57 -8.29
CA LEU A 109 5.63 18.38 -9.49
C LEU A 109 6.42 19.68 -9.35
N LEU A 110 7.32 19.94 -10.30
CA LEU A 110 8.00 21.23 -10.44
C LEU A 110 7.33 22.03 -11.57
N PRO A 111 6.46 23.00 -11.25
CA PRO A 111 5.74 23.75 -12.27
C PRO A 111 6.66 24.74 -12.98
N PHE A 112 6.55 24.80 -14.31
CA PHE A 112 7.16 25.86 -15.10
C PHE A 112 6.15 27.02 -15.26
N ILE A 113 6.59 28.26 -15.00
CA ILE A 113 5.75 29.46 -15.13
C ILE A 113 6.23 30.26 -16.34
N PRO A 114 5.51 30.23 -17.48
CA PRO A 114 5.97 30.87 -18.72
C PRO A 114 6.15 32.39 -18.61
N SER A 115 5.44 33.08 -17.72
CA SER A 115 5.54 34.53 -17.55
C SER A 115 6.75 34.98 -16.72
N ALA A 116 7.45 34.03 -16.09
CA ALA A 116 8.61 34.29 -15.24
C ALA A 116 9.93 33.81 -15.88
N GLY A 117 9.90 33.37 -17.14
CA GLY A 117 11.05 32.81 -17.89
C GLY A 117 11.12 33.32 -19.32
#